data_AF-A0A0T6DU71-F1
#
_entry.id   AF-A0A0T6DU71-F1
#
_cell.length_a   1.000
_cell.length_b   1.000
_cell.length_c   1.000
_cell.angle_alpha   90.00
_cell.angle_beta   90.00
_cell.angle_gamma   90.00
#
_symmetry.space_group_name_H-M   'P 1'
#
loop_
_entity.id
_entity.type
_entity.pdbx_description
1 polymer ?
#
loop_
_entity_poly.entity_id
_entity_poly.type
_entity_poly.pdbx_seq_one_letter_code
_entity_poly.pdbx_strand_id
1 'polypeptide(L)' 'MTDNNRNLSATVQQLEIEMQTLSNWHNKANQGKLAGTEQYDPNLMAAIQEIKQLKRQLKVAEEKREILKKATAYFAKQS' A
#
# COMPACT_ATOMS: atom_id res chain seq x y z
N MET A 1 14.23 -21.97 -19.16
CA MET A 1 14.36 -21.07 -18.00
C MET A 1 15.80 -21.11 -17.48
N THR A 2 16.78 -20.57 -18.23
CA THR A 2 18.22 -20.76 -17.94
C THR A 2 19.04 -19.47 -18.02
N ASP A 3 18.44 -18.34 -18.37
CA ASP A 3 19.21 -17.11 -18.62
C ASP A 3 19.66 -16.39 -17.32
N ASN A 4 18.95 -16.58 -16.21
CA ASN A 4 19.33 -15.95 -14.93
C ASN A 4 20.61 -16.55 -14.32
N ASN A 5 20.89 -17.84 -14.52
CA ASN A 5 22.08 -18.48 -13.95
C ASN A 5 23.38 -18.04 -14.65
N ARG A 6 23.32 -17.75 -15.96
CA ARG A 6 24.46 -17.21 -16.69
C ARG A 6 24.82 -15.79 -16.23
N ASN A 7 23.83 -15.01 -15.79
CA ASN A 7 24.05 -13.64 -15.30
C ASN A 7 24.70 -13.62 -13.91
N LEU A 8 24.28 -14.51 -13.00
CA LEU A 8 24.89 -14.65 -11.66
C LEU A 8 26.40 -14.89 -11.71
N SER A 9 26.88 -15.76 -12.62
CA SER A 9 28.31 -16.01 -12.78
C SER A 9 29.08 -14.78 -13.28
N ALA A 10 28.47 -13.96 -14.14
CA ALA A 10 29.08 -12.74 -14.64
C ALA A 10 29.16 -11.67 -13.53
N THR A 11 28.13 -11.60 -12.68
CA THR A 11 28.08 -10.64 -11.57
C THR A 11 29.08 -11.00 -10.46
N VAL A 12 29.33 -12.29 -10.21
CA VAL A 12 30.35 -12.80 -9.28
C VAL A 12 31.75 -12.33 -9.67
N GLN A 13 32.09 -12.41 -10.95
CA GLN A 13 33.40 -11.96 -11.46
C GLN A 13 33.53 -10.43 -11.40
N GLN A 14 32.44 -9.70 -11.65
CA GLN A 14 32.45 -8.23 -11.62
C GLN A 14 32.52 -7.65 -10.20
N LEU A 15 31.97 -8.35 -9.21
CA LEU A 15 31.94 -7.90 -7.81
C LEU A 15 33.05 -8.51 -6.96
N GLU A 16 33.82 -9.47 -7.48
CA GLU A 16 34.83 -10.27 -6.75
C GLU A 16 34.28 -10.95 -5.48
N ILE A 17 32.97 -11.23 -5.44
CA ILE A 17 32.30 -11.87 -4.30
C ILE A 17 32.10 -13.35 -4.62
N GLU A 18 32.28 -14.22 -3.63
CA GLU A 18 32.02 -15.66 -3.78
C GLU A 18 30.59 -15.96 -4.26
N MET A 19 30.48 -16.90 -5.21
CA MET A 19 29.21 -17.30 -5.85
C MET A 19 28.14 -17.76 -4.85
N GLN A 20 28.56 -18.31 -3.71
CA GLN A 20 27.67 -18.73 -2.63
C GLN A 20 26.97 -17.53 -1.97
N THR A 21 27.68 -16.40 -1.80
CA THR A 21 27.14 -15.19 -1.18
C THR A 21 26.10 -14.54 -2.09
N LEU A 22 26.39 -14.44 -3.39
CA LEU A 22 25.44 -13.90 -4.36
C LEU A 22 24.20 -14.80 -4.51
N SER A 23 24.38 -16.11 -4.55
CA SER A 23 23.27 -17.08 -4.58
C SER A 23 22.39 -16.97 -3.33
N ASN A 24 23.00 -16.80 -2.16
CA ASN A 24 22.28 -16.56 -0.91
C ASN A 24 21.48 -15.26 -0.94
N TRP A 25 22.02 -14.18 -1.51
CA TRP A 25 21.30 -12.90 -1.65
C TRP A 25 20.17 -12.99 -2.67
N HIS A 26 20.40 -13.62 -3.82
CA HIS A 26 19.37 -13.84 -4.83
C HIS A 26 18.24 -14.72 -4.29
N ASN A 27 18.57 -15.77 -3.54
CA ASN A 27 17.57 -16.61 -2.87
C ASN A 27 16.81 -15.83 -1.80
N LYS A 28 17.48 -14.97 -1.01
CA LYS A 28 16.82 -14.10 -0.03
C LYS A 28 15.89 -13.06 -0.69
N ALA A 29 16.30 -12.51 -1.84
CA ALA A 29 15.49 -11.59 -2.63
C ALA A 29 14.25 -12.28 -3.21
N ASN A 30 14.41 -13.46 -3.82
CA ASN A 30 13.28 -14.23 -4.36
C ASN A 30 12.34 -14.80 -3.29
N GLN A 31 12.82 -14.99 -2.06
CA GLN A 31 11.99 -15.41 -0.92
C GLN A 31 11.21 -14.26 -0.29
N GLY A 32 11.31 -13.02 -0.79
CA GLY A 32 10.67 -11.84 -0.17
C GLY A 32 11.21 -11.53 1.23
N LYS A 33 12.40 -12.04 1.58
CA LYS A 33 13.04 -11.87 2.89
C LYS A 33 14.09 -10.75 2.88
N LEU A 34 13.95 -9.79 1.97
CA LEU A 34 14.61 -8.51 2.13
C LEU A 34 13.86 -7.77 3.23
N ALA A 35 14.47 -7.67 4.41
CA ALA A 35 13.95 -6.84 5.49
C ALA A 35 13.69 -5.43 4.94
N GLY A 36 12.41 -5.06 4.78
CA GLY A 36 12.00 -3.75 4.29
C GLY A 36 11.08 -3.73 3.06
N THR A 37 10.85 -4.86 2.38
CA THR A 37 9.88 -4.89 1.26
C THR A 37 8.91 -6.06 1.38
N GLU A 38 7.64 -5.72 1.58
CA GLU A 38 6.44 -6.54 1.33
C GLU A 38 5.86 -7.35 2.49
N GLN A 39 5.44 -6.63 3.53
CA GLN A 39 4.05 -6.73 4.00
C GLN A 39 3.74 -5.42 4.74
N TYR A 40 2.91 -4.55 4.15
CA TYR A 40 2.39 -3.43 4.92
C TYR A 40 1.76 -3.99 6.19
N ASP A 41 2.13 -3.43 7.35
CA ASP A 41 1.60 -3.86 8.65
C ASP A 41 0.07 -4.04 8.53
N PRO A 42 -0.50 -5.23 8.82
CA PRO A 42 -1.93 -5.46 8.74
C PRO A 42 -2.76 -4.39 9.48
N ASN A 43 -2.23 -3.84 10.57
CA ASN A 43 -2.84 -2.75 11.32
C ASN A 43 -2.81 -1.43 10.53
N LEU A 44 -1.73 -1.16 9.80
CA LEU A 44 -1.62 0.02 8.92
C LEU A 44 -2.64 -0.07 7.78
N MET A 45 -2.79 -1.25 7.17
CA MET A 45 -3.78 -1.46 6.11
C MET A 45 -5.22 -1.32 6.63
N ALA A 46 -5.50 -1.89 7.81
CA ALA A 46 -6.80 -1.74 8.47
C ALA A 46 -7.11 -0.26 8.78
N ALA A 47 -6.14 0.48 9.33
CA ALA A 47 -6.29 1.90 9.61
C ALA A 47 -6.54 2.73 8.34
N ILE A 48 -5.85 2.44 7.24
CA ILE A 48 -6.07 3.12 5.94
C ILE A 48 -7.49 2.86 5.42
N GLN A 49 -7.96 1.63 5.52
CA GLN A 49 -9.31 1.26 5.10
C GLN A 49 -10.37 1.97 5.95
N GLU A 50 -10.16 2.02 7.27
CA GLU A 50 -11.05 2.73 8.20
C GLU A 50 -11.09 4.24 7.90
N ILE A 51 -9.93 4.88 7.71
CA ILE A 51 -9.86 6.31 7.33
C ILE A 51 -10.64 6.58 6.05
N LYS A 52 -10.51 5.71 5.04
CA LYS A 52 -11.25 5.85 3.77
C LYS A 52 -12.76 5.73 3.98
N GLN A 53 -13.18 4.82 4.84
CA GLN A 53 -14.59 4.62 5.16
C GLN A 53 -15.17 5.80 5.95
N LEU A 54 -14.46 6.28 6.97
CA LEU A 54 -14.86 7.44 7.77
C LEU A 54 -14.99 8.70 6.92
N LYS A 55 -14.03 8.96 6.00
CA LYS A 55 -14.11 10.10 5.08
C LYS A 55 -15.35 10.06 4.18
N ARG A 56 -15.77 8.86 3.73
CA ARG A 56 -17.01 8.70 2.94
C ARG A 56 -18.26 9.01 3.77
N GLN A 57 -18.31 8.50 5.00
CA GLN A 57 -19.45 8.74 5.90
C GLN A 57 -19.58 10.21 6.26
N LEU A 58 -18.44 10.89 6.51
CA LEU A 58 -18.42 12.31 6.82
C LEU A 58 -19.01 13.14 5.68
N LYS A 59 -18.57 12.89 4.44
CA LYS A 59 -19.09 13.60 3.26
C LYS A 59 -20.61 13.42 3.12
N VAL A 60 -21.13 12.21 3.29
CA VAL A 60 -22.57 11.94 3.21
C VAL A 60 -23.34 12.66 4.33
N ALA A 61 -22.79 12.70 5.55
CA ALA A 61 -23.41 13.38 6.67
C ALA A 61 -23.46 14.91 6.46
N GLU A 62 -22.38 15.49 5.93
CA GLU A 62 -22.33 16.92 5.57
C GLU A 62 -23.37 17.26 4.50
N GLU A 63 -23.45 16.47 3.43
CA GLU A 63 -24.45 16.66 2.37
C GLU A 63 -25.89 16.62 2.92
N LYS A 64 -26.20 15.62 3.76
CA LYS A 64 -27.52 15.50 4.41
C LYS A 64 -27.81 16.71 5.29
N ARG A 65 -26.84 17.19 6.05
CA ARG A 65 -26.99 18.36 6.92
C ARG A 65 -27.32 19.62 6.11
N GLU A 66 -26.65 19.82 4.98
CA GLU A 66 -26.93 20.97 4.11
C GLU A 66 -28.32 20.89 3.47
N ILE A 67 -28.78 19.70 3.08
CA ILE A 67 -30.15 19.49 2.58
C ILE A 67 -31.17 19.84 3.66
N LEU A 68 -30.99 19.33 4.88
CA LEU A 68 -31.89 19.61 5.99
C LEU A 68 -31.91 21.10 6.33
N LYS A 69 -30.75 21.76 6.38
CA LYS A 69 -30.64 23.20 6.61
C LYS A 69 -31.42 24.01 5.57
N LYS A 70 -31.31 23.64 4.29
CA LYS A 70 -32.08 24.28 3.20
C LYS A 70 -33.58 24.05 3.35
N ALA A 71 -33.99 22.83 3.69
CA ALA A 71 -35.40 22.50 3.92
C ALA A 71 -35.98 23.29 5.08
N THR A 72 -35.29 23.33 6.24
CA THR A 72 -35.71 24.12 7.40
C THR A 72 -35.85 25.61 7.06
N ALA A 73 -34.88 26.17 6.32
CA ALA A 73 -34.94 27.57 5.89
C ALA A 73 -36.10 27.85 4.92
N TYR A 74 -36.43 26.91 4.04
CA TYR A 74 -37.58 27.02 3.14
C TYR A 74 -38.90 27.01 3.92
N PHE A 75 -39.10 26.04 4.82
CA PHE A 75 -40.32 25.94 5.63
C PHE A 75 -40.50 27.13 6.57
N ALA A 76 -39.43 27.63 7.18
CA ALA A 76 -39.47 28.82 8.03
C ALA A 76 -39.86 30.10 7.27
N LYS A 77 -39.62 30.17 5.95
CA LYS A 77 -40.04 31.31 5.10
C LYS A 77 -41.47 31.17 4.57
N GLN A 78 -42.02 29.96 4.57
CA GLN A 78 -43.40 29.67 4.15
C GLN A 78 -44.40 29.67 5.31
N SER A 79 -43.91 29.82 6.55
CA SER A 79 -44.71 30.04 7.76
C SER A 79 -44.86 31.53 8.01
#